data_AF-A0A233HKN8-F1
#
_entry.id   AF-A0A233HKN8-F1
#
_cell.length_a   1.000
_cell.length_b   1.000
_cell.length_c   1.000
_cell.angle_alpha   90.00
_cell.angle_beta   90.00
_cell.angle_gamma   90.00
#
_symmetry.space_group_name_H-M   'P 1'
#
loop_
_entity.id
_entity.type
_entity.pdbx_description
1 polymer ?
#
loop_
_entity_poly.entity_id
_entity_poly.type
_entity_poly.pdbx_seq_one_letter_code
_entity_poly.pdbx_strand_id
1 'polypeptide(L)'
;MFNFREGSGWNLEVEIRCLIIFKMLEESGNPKGLKTDLCEALAVSSGISVGSIKAKVGNYKSEFGLTGETNASEATKYLASSFGDLTVKELDILLNGYLLGKVEVST
;
A
#
# COMPACT_ATOMS: atom_id res chain seq x y z
N MET A 1 -9.35 -11.85 8.87
CA MET A 1 -9.33 -10.37 8.91
C MET A 1 -7.97 -9.94 9.43
N PHE A 2 -7.32 -8.96 8.82
CA PHE A 2 -6.01 -8.49 9.29
C PHE A 2 -6.17 -7.71 10.60
N ASN A 3 -5.30 -7.97 11.57
CA ASN A 3 -5.31 -7.24 12.83
C ASN A 3 -4.35 -6.05 12.75
N PHE A 4 -4.92 -4.85 12.69
CA PHE A 4 -4.15 -3.61 12.77
C PHE A 4 -4.20 -3.06 14.19
N ARG A 5 -3.08 -2.50 14.66
CA ARG A 5 -3.04 -1.87 15.98
C ARG A 5 -3.91 -0.62 15.96
N GLU A 6 -4.85 -0.52 16.91
CA GLU A 6 -5.69 0.65 17.08
C GLU A 6 -4.85 1.93 17.30
N GLY A 7 -5.27 3.03 16.67
CA GLY A 7 -4.56 4.32 16.73
C GLY A 7 -3.24 4.39 15.94
N SER A 8 -2.81 3.31 15.28
CA SER A 8 -1.55 3.30 14.52
C SER A 8 -1.61 3.98 13.15
N GLY A 9 -2.82 4.33 12.68
CA GLY A 9 -3.09 4.79 11.32
C GLY A 9 -3.11 3.66 10.28
N TRP A 10 -2.52 2.50 10.57
CA TRP A 10 -2.52 1.35 9.66
C TRP A 10 -3.90 0.72 9.56
N ASN A 11 -4.32 0.48 8.32
CA ASN A 11 -5.54 -0.24 7.97
C ASN A 11 -5.38 -0.79 6.54
N LEU A 12 -6.39 -1.54 6.08
CA LEU A 12 -6.32 -2.16 4.75
C LEU A 12 -6.30 -1.13 3.61
N GLU A 13 -6.98 0.01 3.74
CA GLU A 13 -6.90 1.08 2.74
C GLU A 13 -5.48 1.60 2.59
N VAL A 14 -4.76 1.85 3.69
CA VAL A 14 -3.37 2.31 3.64
C VAL A 14 -2.47 1.23 3.02
N GLU A 15 -2.66 -0.04 3.37
CA GLU A 15 -1.91 -1.15 2.77
C GLU A 15 -2.12 -1.25 1.25
N ILE A 16 -3.37 -1.06 0.76
CA ILE A 16 -3.70 -1.01 -0.68
C ILE A 16 -3.03 0.20 -1.33
N ARG A 17 -3.08 1.39 -0.71
CA ARG A 17 -2.41 2.59 -1.22
C ARG A 17 -0.89 2.40 -1.30
N CYS A 18 -0.27 1.68 -0.36
CA CYS A 18 1.14 1.32 -0.47
C CYS A 18 1.46 0.41 -1.67
N LEU A 19 0.57 -0.54 -2.00
CA LEU A 19 0.70 -1.37 -3.21
C LEU A 19 0.59 -0.53 -4.48
N ILE A 20 -0.38 0.40 -4.53
CA ILE A 20 -0.55 1.34 -5.64
C ILE A 20 0.72 2.17 -5.84
N ILE A 21 1.28 2.75 -4.77
CA ILE A 21 2.54 3.52 -4.86
C ILE A 21 3.66 2.64 -5.41
N PHE A 22 3.79 1.40 -4.95
CA PHE A 22 4.79 0.47 -5.49
C PHE A 22 4.60 0.27 -7.00
N LYS A 23 3.38 -0.01 -7.46
CA LYS A 23 3.06 -0.20 -8.89
C LYS A 23 3.31 1.06 -9.73
N MET A 24 2.95 2.24 -9.22
CA MET A 24 3.25 3.51 -9.90
C MET A 24 4.75 3.71 -10.08
N LEU A 25 5.58 3.33 -9.10
CA LEU A 25 7.03 3.43 -9.19
C LEU A 25 7.60 2.45 -10.22
N GLU A 26 7.07 1.22 -10.29
CA GLU A 26 7.44 0.24 -11.31
C GLU A 26 7.07 0.73 -12.72
N GLU A 27 5.82 1.17 -12.93
CA GLU A 27 5.32 1.66 -14.23
C GLU A 27 6.04 2.93 -14.72
N SER A 28 6.49 3.78 -13.79
CA SER A 28 7.18 5.04 -14.12
C SER A 28 8.70 4.92 -14.27
N GLY A 29 9.29 3.75 -14.01
CA GLY A 29 10.74 3.57 -13.98
C GLY A 29 11.43 4.26 -12.79
N ASN A 30 10.68 4.50 -11.71
CA ASN A 30 11.17 5.03 -10.43
C ASN A 30 11.98 6.35 -10.54
N PRO A 31 11.38 7.44 -11.08
CA PRO A 31 12.05 8.71 -11.23
C PRO A 31 12.45 9.31 -9.88
N LYS A 32 13.54 10.08 -9.88
CA LYS A 32 14.06 10.73 -8.68
C LYS A 32 13.01 11.65 -8.06
N GLY A 33 12.75 11.50 -6.76
CA GLY A 33 11.79 12.31 -6.01
C GLY A 33 10.41 11.66 -5.86
N LEU A 34 9.91 10.97 -6.88
CA LEU A 34 8.52 10.49 -6.91
C LEU A 34 8.14 9.59 -5.74
N LYS A 35 9.01 8.65 -5.34
CA LYS A 35 8.76 7.80 -4.15
C LYS A 35 8.56 8.65 -2.90
N THR A 36 9.37 9.70 -2.71
CA THR A 36 9.24 10.59 -1.55
C THR A 36 7.92 11.32 -1.59
N ASP A 37 7.59 11.96 -2.71
CA ASP A 37 6.37 12.76 -2.86
C ASP A 37 5.10 11.93 -2.60
N LEU A 38 5.03 10.73 -3.19
CA LEU A 38 3.90 9.80 -3.00
C LEU A 38 3.79 9.32 -1.55
N CYS A 39 4.92 8.98 -0.91
CA CYS A 39 4.91 8.53 0.49
C CYS A 39 4.58 9.66 1.46
N GLU A 40 4.97 10.90 1.16
CA GLU A 40 4.63 12.08 1.95
C GLU A 40 3.13 12.39 1.88
N ALA A 41 2.54 12.33 0.68
CA ALA A 41 1.10 12.51 0.52
C ALA A 41 0.28 11.47 1.30
N LEU A 42 0.70 10.19 1.27
CA LEU A 42 0.04 9.13 2.04
C LEU A 42 0.28 9.28 3.56
N ALA A 43 1.48 9.69 3.97
CA ALA A 43 1.79 9.94 5.38
C ALA A 43 0.88 11.03 5.97
N VAL A 44 0.70 12.14 5.26
CA VAL A 44 -0.17 13.25 5.69
C VAL A 44 -1.62 12.79 5.88
N SER A 45 -2.16 12.02 4.93
CA SER A 45 -3.56 11.57 4.97
C SER A 45 -3.83 10.45 5.99
N SER A 46 -2.84 9.62 6.30
CA SER A 46 -2.98 8.47 7.21
C SER A 46 -2.53 8.74 8.65
N GLY A 47 -1.78 9.82 8.89
CA GLY A 47 -1.14 10.09 10.17
C GLY A 47 0.06 9.17 10.48
N ILE A 48 0.50 8.35 9.50
CA ILE A 48 1.67 7.48 9.62
C ILE A 48 2.93 8.24 9.21
N SER A 49 4.07 7.96 9.82
CA SER A 49 5.33 8.58 9.42
C SER A 49 5.75 8.20 8.00
N VAL A 50 6.34 9.17 7.27
CA VAL A 50 6.86 8.97 5.91
C VAL A 50 7.85 7.79 5.85
N GLY A 51 8.70 7.64 6.86
CA GLY A 51 9.66 6.53 6.94
C GLY A 51 8.96 5.17 7.02
N SER A 52 7.87 5.07 7.77
CA SER A 52 7.08 3.84 7.91
C SER A 52 6.34 3.49 6.61
N ILE A 53 5.77 4.49 5.91
CA ILE A 53 5.20 4.30 4.57
C ILE A 53 6.28 3.87 3.57
N LYS A 54 7.45 4.52 3.55
CA LYS A 54 8.56 4.17 2.65
C LYS A 54 9.07 2.75 2.87
N ALA A 55 9.11 2.30 4.12
CA ALA A 55 9.46 0.94 4.49
C ALA A 55 8.40 -0.04 3.97
N LYS A 56 7.11 0.25 4.17
CA LYS A 56 6.01 -0.58 3.67
C LYS A 56 6.00 -0.72 2.15
N VAL A 57 6.16 0.38 1.41
CA VAL A 57 6.32 0.36 -0.05
C VAL A 57 7.56 -0.46 -0.45
N GLY A 58 8.61 -0.44 0.36
CA GLY A 58 9.79 -1.28 0.20
C GLY A 58 9.51 -2.77 0.36
N ASN A 59 8.67 -3.16 1.33
CA ASN A 59 8.32 -4.58 1.56
C ASN A 59 7.66 -5.21 0.33
N TYR A 60 6.90 -4.46 -0.47
CA TYR A 60 6.39 -5.01 -1.73
C TYR A 60 7.51 -5.47 -2.68
N LYS A 61 8.68 -4.80 -2.69
CA LYS A 61 9.83 -5.27 -3.47
C LYS A 61 10.31 -6.66 -3.04
N SER A 62 10.29 -6.96 -1.74
CA SER A 62 10.64 -8.30 -1.25
C SER A 62 9.58 -9.31 -1.62
N GLU A 63 8.29 -8.97 -1.49
CA GLU A 63 7.20 -9.88 -1.86
C GLU A 63 7.16 -10.20 -3.36
N PHE A 64 7.65 -9.30 -4.21
CA PHE A 64 7.82 -9.52 -5.65
C PHE A 64 9.19 -10.12 -6.03
N GLY A 65 10.02 -10.51 -5.05
CA GLY A 65 11.32 -11.14 -5.30
C GLY A 65 12.39 -10.22 -5.90
N LEU A 66 12.20 -8.90 -5.87
CA LEU A 66 13.16 -7.91 -6.39
C LEU A 66 14.31 -7.64 -5.40
N THR A 67 14.09 -7.92 -4.11
CA THR A 67 15.07 -7.77 -3.04
C THR A 67 14.98 -8.96 -2.07
N GLY A 68 15.93 -9.06 -1.13
CA GLY A 68 15.88 -10.09 -0.08
C GLY A 68 14.61 -10.01 0.79
N GLU A 69 14.35 -11.10 1.52
CA GLU A 69 13.18 -11.24 2.39
C GLU A 69 13.10 -10.13 3.45
N THR A 70 11.88 -9.74 3.80
CA THR A 70 11.61 -8.77 4.87
C THR A 70 10.53 -9.31 5.81
N ASN A 71 10.37 -8.65 6.96
CA ASN A 71 9.27 -8.92 7.89
C ASN A 71 7.97 -8.22 7.45
N ALA A 72 7.49 -8.52 6.23
CA ALA A 72 6.25 -7.97 5.70
C ALA A 72 5.05 -8.39 6.58
N SER A 73 4.04 -7.51 6.70
CA SER A 73 2.82 -7.86 7.44
C SER A 73 2.00 -8.88 6.65
N GLU A 74 1.15 -9.64 7.34
CA GLU A 74 0.24 -10.58 6.68
C GLU A 74 -0.67 -9.90 5.65
N ALA A 75 -1.04 -8.64 5.88
CA ALA A 75 -1.79 -7.84 4.91
C ALA A 75 -0.96 -7.55 3.65
N THR A 76 0.31 -7.17 3.80
CA THR A 76 1.21 -6.94 2.67
C THR A 76 1.39 -8.21 1.83
N LYS A 77 1.66 -9.36 2.48
CA LYS A 77 1.83 -10.67 1.80
C LYS A 77 0.55 -11.07 1.05
N TYR A 78 -0.60 -10.91 1.69
CA TYR A 78 -1.89 -11.18 1.06
C TYR A 78 -2.14 -10.30 -0.16
N LEU A 79 -1.91 -8.98 -0.04
CA LEU A 79 -2.13 -8.05 -1.15
C LEU A 79 -1.19 -8.33 -2.32
N ALA A 80 0.09 -8.62 -2.04
CA ALA A 80 1.05 -9.00 -3.07
C ALA A 80 0.64 -10.28 -3.80
N SER A 81 0.24 -11.33 -3.07
CA SER A 81 -0.18 -12.60 -3.67
C SER A 81 -1.53 -12.54 -4.39
N SER A 82 -2.47 -11.73 -3.92
CA SER A 82 -3.85 -11.71 -4.43
C SER A 82 -4.07 -10.68 -5.54
N PHE A 83 -3.34 -9.56 -5.48
CA PHE A 83 -3.56 -8.40 -6.34
C PHE A 83 -2.27 -7.87 -6.96
N GLY A 84 -1.15 -8.56 -6.76
CA GLY A 84 0.14 -8.11 -7.22
C GLY A 84 0.30 -8.08 -8.74
N ASP A 85 -0.56 -8.75 -9.50
CA ASP A 85 -0.55 -8.70 -10.96
C ASP A 85 -1.40 -7.57 -11.55
N LEU A 86 -2.17 -6.87 -10.71
CA LEU A 86 -3.02 -5.77 -11.15
C LEU A 86 -2.20 -4.53 -11.54
N THR A 87 -2.70 -3.81 -12.54
CA THR A 87 -2.23 -2.48 -12.94
C THR A 87 -2.60 -1.43 -11.89
N VAL A 88 -1.96 -0.25 -11.94
CA VAL A 88 -2.36 0.89 -11.08
C VAL A 88 -3.85 1.18 -11.18
N LYS A 89 -4.41 1.18 -12.40
CA LYS A 89 -5.83 1.46 -12.64
C LYS A 89 -6.76 0.42 -12.02
N GLU A 90 -6.39 -0.86 -12.08
CA GLU A 90 -7.20 -1.93 -11.47
C GLU A 90 -7.12 -1.90 -9.94
N LEU A 91 -5.97 -1.54 -9.37
CA LEU A 91 -5.82 -1.32 -7.94
C LEU A 91 -6.62 -0.11 -7.45
N ASP A 92 -6.71 0.96 -8.25
CA ASP A 92 -7.57 2.10 -7.95
C ASP A 92 -9.06 1.68 -7.93
N ILE A 93 -9.49 0.82 -8.88
CA ILE A 93 -10.84 0.25 -8.89
C ILE A 93 -11.08 -0.60 -7.63
N LEU A 94 -10.13 -1.46 -7.27
CA LEU A 94 -10.18 -2.27 -6.05
C LEU A 94 -10.33 -1.40 -4.79
N LEU A 95 -9.52 -0.35 -4.68
CA LEU A 95 -9.58 0.60 -3.56
C LEU A 95 -10.95 1.27 -3.48
N ASN A 96 -11.47 1.76 -4.61
CA ASN A 96 -12.77 2.41 -4.66
C ASN A 96 -13.90 1.45 -4.27
N GLY A 97 -13.86 0.20 -4.73
CA GLY A 97 -14.82 -0.83 -4.33
C GLY A 97 -14.78 -1.12 -2.82
N TYR A 98 -13.58 -1.23 -2.25
CA TYR A 98 -13.40 -1.39 -0.80
C TYR A 98 -13.98 -0.21 -0.01
N LEU A 99 -13.72 1.03 -0.46
CA LEU A 99 -14.21 2.24 0.19
C LEU A 99 -15.73 2.35 0.14
N LEU A 100 -16.36 2.02 -0.99
CA LEU A 100 -17.82 1.97 -1.12
C LEU A 100 -18.44 0.98 -0.13
N GLY A 101 -17.90 -0.25 -0.06
CA GLY A 101 -18.39 -1.26 0.88
C GLY A 101 -18.21 -0.88 2.35
N LYS A 102 -17.22 -0.06 2.68
CA LYS A 102 -17.01 0.44 4.05
C LYS A 102 -18.06 1.49 4.46
N VAL A 103 -18.51 2.31 3.50
CA VAL A 103 -19.55 3.34 3.75
C VAL A 103 -20.89 2.68 4.08
N GLU A 104 -21.26 1.62 3.36
CA GLU A 104 -22.54 0.92 3.57
C GLU A 104 -22.64 0.16 4.90
N VAL A 105 -21.51 -0.22 5.50
CA VAL A 105 -21.49 -0.93 6.80
C VAL A 105 -21.53 0.04 7.99
N SER A 106 -21.37 1.34 7.75
CA SER A 106 -21.28 2.38 8.79
C SER A 106 -22.58 3.16 8.99
N THR A 107 -23.67 2.77 8.32
CA THR A 107 -25.04 3.32 8.45
C THR A 107 -25.95 2.38 9.21
#